data_AF-D5E431-F1
#
_entry.id   AF-D5E431-F1
#
_cell.length_a   1.000
_cell.length_b   1.000
_cell.length_c   1.000
_cell.angle_alpha   90.00
_cell.angle_beta   90.00
_cell.angle_gamma   90.00
#
_symmetry.space_group_name_H-M   'P 1'
#
loop_
_entity.id
_entity.type
_entity.pdbx_description
1 polymer ?
#
loop_
_entity_poly.entity_id
_entity_poly.type
_entity_poly.pdbx_seq_one_letter_code
_entity_poly.pdbx_strand_id
1 'polypeptide(L)' 'MEQINFILIEALHTNKQVYLTYYKKGQCITEKGFIQFVDFLGNLFVFIDEVFELKNKMRLSELIDVHFT' A
#
# COMPACT_ATOMS: atom_id res chain seq x y z
N MET A 1 -14.52 1.47 0.40
CA MET A 1 -13.46 2.48 0.62
C MET A 1 -12.94 2.47 2.06
N GLU A 2 -13.77 2.34 3.10
CA GLU A 2 -13.30 2.38 4.50
C GLU A 2 -12.40 1.20 4.91
N GLN A 3 -12.64 0.01 4.37
CA GLN A 3 -11.88 -1.20 4.75
C GLN A 3 -10.39 -1.12 4.35
N ILE A 4 -10.10 -0.60 3.15
CA ILE A 4 -8.73 -0.40 2.66
C ILE A 4 -7.98 0.58 3.57
N ASN A 5 -8.62 1.70 3.92
CA ASN A 5 -8.02 2.71 4.79
C ASN A 5 -7.71 2.14 6.18
N PHE A 6 -8.61 1.33 6.73
CA PHE A 6 -8.39 0.66 8.02
C PHE A 6 -7.17 -0.28 7.95
N ILE A 7 -7.11 -1.14 6.93
CA ILE A 7 -5.99 -2.09 6.77
C ILE A 7 -4.66 -1.35 6.58
N LEU A 8 -4.63 -0.24 5.82
CA LEU A 8 -3.43 0.57 5.66
C LEU A 8 -2.93 1.17 6.97
N ILE A 9 -3.83 1.69 7.82
CA ILE A 9 -3.47 2.24 9.14
C ILE A 9 -3.04 1.14 10.09
N GLU A 10 -3.73 0.00 10.10
CA GLU A 10 -3.34 -1.14 10.92
C GLU A 10 -1.96 -1.66 10.49
N ALA A 11 -1.72 -1.85 9.19
CA ALA A 11 -0.42 -2.27 8.68
C ALA A 11 0.69 -1.28 9.02
N LEU A 12 0.41 0.02 8.95
CA LEU A 12 1.36 1.08 9.35
C LEU A 12 1.72 1.00 10.84
N HIS A 13 0.75 0.81 11.74
CA HIS A 13 1.00 0.77 13.18
C HIS A 13 1.59 -0.55 13.67
N THR A 14 1.19 -1.66 13.04
CA THR A 14 1.64 -3.00 13.42
C THR A 14 2.93 -3.41 12.70
N ASN A 15 3.35 -2.62 11.70
CA ASN A 15 4.44 -2.95 10.78
C ASN A 15 4.30 -4.35 10.18
N LYS A 16 3.04 -4.77 9.95
CA LYS A 16 2.71 -6.04 9.31
C LYS A 16 2.82 -5.90 7.80
N GLN A 17 3.22 -7.00 7.19
CA GLN A 17 3.28 -7.12 5.76
C GLN A 17 1.87 -7.26 5.17
N VAL A 18 1.64 -6.63 4.03
CA VAL A 18 0.39 -6.69 3.28
C VAL A 18 0.66 -7.01 1.82
N TYR A 19 -0.31 -7.66 1.20
CA TYR A 19 -0.41 -7.68 -0.26
C TYR A 19 -1.10 -6.40 -0.72
N LEU A 20 -0.49 -5.72 -1.68
CA LEU A 20 -0.96 -4.50 -2.31
C LEU A 20 -1.25 -4.80 -3.78
N THR A 21 -2.49 -4.58 -4.21
CA THR A 21 -2.87 -4.66 -5.61
C THR A 21 -3.18 -3.26 -6.12
N TYR A 22 -2.45 -2.79 -7.14
CA TYR A 22 -2.54 -1.41 -7.62
C TYR A 22 -2.25 -1.27 -9.11
N TYR A 23 -2.66 -0.14 -9.70
CA TYR A 23 -2.33 0.20 -11.08
C TYR A 23 -0.99 0.95 -11.18
N LYS A 24 -0.10 0.48 -12.06
CA LYS A 24 1.16 1.16 -12.41
C LYS A 24 1.27 1.21 -13.93
N LYS A 25 1.27 2.42 -14.51
CA LYS A 25 1.38 2.62 -15.97
C LYS A 25 0.36 1.79 -16.79
N GLY A 26 -0.86 1.64 -16.29
CA GLY A 26 -1.93 0.87 -16.92
C GLY A 26 -1.87 -0.65 -16.72
N GLN A 27 -0.87 -1.16 -15.98
CA GLN A 27 -0.79 -2.56 -15.59
C GLN A 27 -1.28 -2.75 -14.15
N CYS A 28 -2.01 -3.84 -13.90
CA CYS A 28 -2.37 -4.26 -12.56
C CYS A 28 -1.21 -5.08 -11.98
N ILE A 29 -0.68 -4.64 -10.84
CA ILE A 29 0.44 -5.28 -10.14
C ILE A 29 -0.05 -5.68 -8.75
N THR A 30 0.32 -6.88 -8.33
CA THR A 30 0.17 -7.33 -6.94
C THR A 30 1.53 -7.64 -6.37
N GLU A 31 1.89 -7.00 -5.25
CA GLU A 31 3.15 -7.25 -4.57
C GLU A 31 3.00 -7.17 -3.05
N LYS A 32 4.00 -7.66 -2.34
CA LYS A 32 4.06 -7.58 -0.88
C LYS A 32 4.90 -6.40 -0.44
N GLY A 33 4.46 -5.74 0.63
CA GLY A 33 5.26 -4.69 1.23
C GLY A 33 4.82 -4.30 2.63
N PHE A 34 5.64 -3.43 3.23
CA PHE A 34 5.38 -2.82 4.53
C PHE A 34 4.95 -1.37 4.34
N ILE A 35 3.80 -1.00 4.90
CA ILE A 35 3.33 0.38 4.86
C ILE A 35 4.21 1.22 5.78
N GLN A 36 4.79 2.29 5.24
CA GLN A 36 5.66 3.21 5.97
C GLN A 36 5.00 4.57 6.21
N PHE A 37 4.06 4.96 5.36
CA PHE A 37 3.38 6.26 5.47
C PHE A 37 2.05 6.24 4.72
N VAL A 38 1.04 6.92 5.25
CA VAL A 38 -0.26 7.10 4.61
C VAL A 38 -0.72 8.56 4.81
N ASP A 39 -1.09 9.22 3.72
CA ASP A 39 -1.69 10.56 3.71
C ASP A 39 -2.99 10.53 2.91
N PHE A 40 -4.10 10.44 3.64
CA PHE A 40 -5.43 10.43 3.07
C PHE A 40 -5.84 11.78 2.47
N LEU A 41 -5.34 12.90 3.01
CA LEU A 41 -5.65 14.24 2.50
C LEU A 41 -4.91 14.49 1.18
N GLY A 42 -3.64 14.09 1.12
CA GLY A 42 -2.81 14.16 -0.09
C GLY A 42 -3.05 13.03 -1.10
N ASN A 43 -3.91 12.06 -0.80
CA ASN A 43 -4.19 10.88 -1.63
C ASN A 43 -2.90 10.07 -1.96
N LEU A 44 -2.04 9.86 -0.97
CA LEU A 44 -0.72 9.24 -1.14
C LEU A 44 -0.44 8.20 -0.05
N PHE A 45 0.38 7.20 -0.38
CA PHE A 45 0.99 6.31 0.59
C PHE A 45 2.39 5.91 0.14
N VAL A 46 3.20 5.45 1.10
CA VAL A 46 4.54 4.92 0.86
C VAL A 46 4.65 3.54 1.49
N PHE A 47 5.21 2.60 0.74
CA PHE A 47 5.52 1.27 1.22
C PHE A 47 6.96 0.87 0.83
N ILE A 48 7.52 -0.09 1.56
CA ILE A 48 8.78 -0.76 1.19
C ILE A 48 8.40 -2.12 0.61
N ASP A 49 8.83 -2.40 -0.62
CA ASP A 49 8.60 -3.69 -1.24
C ASP A 49 9.53 -4.75 -0.63
N GLU A 50 9.05 -6.00 -0.53
CA GLU A 50 9.82 -7.10 0.09
C GLU A 50 11.01 -7.55 -0.77
N VAL A 51 10.93 -7.41 -2.10
CA VAL A 51 11.87 -8.05 -3.02
C VAL A 51 13.16 -7.26 -3.19
N PHE A 52 13.05 -5.93 -3.30
CA PHE A 52 14.13 -4.99 -3.55
C PHE A 52 14.38 -4.03 -2.39
N GLU A 53 13.53 -4.06 -1.35
CA GLU A 53 13.58 -3.15 -0.20
C GLU A 53 13.54 -1.66 -0.60
N LEU A 54 12.90 -1.35 -1.73
CA LEU A 54 12.81 0.02 -2.24
C LEU A 54 11.57 0.71 -1.68
N LYS A 55 11.72 2.00 -1.37
CA LYS A 55 10.59 2.86 -1.01
C LYS A 55 9.81 3.23 -2.26
N ASN A 56 8.56 2.76 -2.33
CA ASN A 56 7.62 3.05 -3.39
C ASN A 56 6.57 4.05 -2.90
N LYS A 57 6.45 5.18 -3.58
CA LYS A 57 5.43 6.21 -3.34
C LYS A 57 4.34 6.11 -4.39
N MET A 58 3.10 5.93 -3.95
CA MET A 58 1.94 5.69 -4.82
C MET A 58 0.74 6.53 -4.40
N ARG A 59 -0.20 6.73 -5.33
CA ARG A 59 -1.48 7.38 -5.02
C ARG A 59 -2.46 6.36 -4.44
N LEU A 60 -3.26 6.75 -3.43
CA LEU A 60 -4.31 5.86 -2.90
C LEU A 60 -5.38 5.56 -3.96
N SER A 61 -5.60 6.49 -4.90
CA SER A 61 -6.49 6.27 -6.06
C SER A 61 -6.02 5.18 -7.03
N GLU A 62 -4.73 4.81 -7.00
CA GLU A 62 -4.20 3.71 -7.82
C GLU A 62 -4.30 2.36 -7.09
N LEU A 63 -4.56 2.37 -5.78
CA LEU A 63 -4.71 1.18 -4.96
C LEU A 63 -6.10 0.57 -5.18
N ILE A 64 -6.12 -0.70 -5.56
CA ILE A 64 -7.33 -1.47 -5.86
C ILE A 64 -7.74 -2.29 -4.66
N ASP A 65 -6.78 -2.99 -4.04
CA ASP A 65 -7.01 -3.86 -2.89
C ASP A 65 -5.79 -3.92 -1.98
N VAL A 66 -6.06 -4.16 -0.69
CA VAL A 66 -5.03 -4.42 0.32
C VAL A 66 -5.55 -5.46 1.31
N HIS A 67 -4.73 -6.46 1.61
CA HIS A 67 -5.05 -7.46 2.61
C HIS A 67 -3.78 -7.97 3.29
N PHE A 68 -3.92 -8.43 4.53
CA PHE A 68 -2.82 -9.04 5.27
C PHE A 68 -2.42 -10.38 4.64
N THR A 69 -1.13 -10.70 4.75
CA THR A 69 -0.58 -12.02 4.39
C THR A 69 -1.05 -13.10 5.34
#